data_AF-A0A920HPN8-F1
#
_entry.id   AF-A0A920HPN8-F1
#
_cell.length_a   1.000
_cell.length_b   1.000
_cell.length_c   1.000
_cell.angle_alpha   90.00
_cell.angle_beta   90.00
_cell.angle_gamma   90.00
#
_symmetry.space_group_name_H-M   'P 1'
#
loop_
_entity.id
_entity.type
_entity.pdbx_description
1 polymer ?
#
loop_
_entity_poly.entity_id
_entity_poly.type
_entity_poly.pdbx_seq_one_letter_code
_entity_poly.pdbx_strand_id
1 'polypeptide(L)'
;MKTKTFPVYSYQQSLDKVQTNNISSVQLGTFSDDFFGRTNSSFISQLDVFSLQTFGEFNQDQENEGSLTDIRVINEEEQLTGVYLDLPFFNNTNDTDGDGVIDIYDSDPTNPESDSDNDGLTDIIESRAGLDPLSSDSDNDGISDPDDDDNSDYNSESQVYEIDSVFGNRNASFDLKVYQLTYYLSTLDPNNNFESTKEYFSNDNFYEKGFYGKVLHDDTVTLNFDEIPVLYTEDDPTTDPDELTQVNYFETPRIRVPLDILFFQRYIMNLEGSDKLINQANF
;
A
#
# COMPACT_ATOMS: atom_id res chain seq x y z
N MET A 1 -6.37 -48.51 26.71
CA MET A 1 -6.54 -47.07 27.02
C MET A 1 -8.03 -46.82 27.25
N LYS A 2 -8.42 -46.08 28.30
CA LYS A 2 -9.83 -45.74 28.56
C LYS A 2 -10.16 -44.43 27.84
N THR A 3 -11.02 -44.48 26.82
CA THR A 3 -11.57 -43.30 26.17
C THR A 3 -12.66 -42.70 27.06
N LYS A 4 -12.65 -41.39 27.23
CA LYS A 4 -13.63 -40.63 28.04
C LYS A 4 -14.26 -39.59 27.12
N THR A 5 -15.57 -39.63 26.96
CA THR A 5 -16.32 -38.69 26.11
C THR A 5 -16.85 -37.56 26.97
N PHE A 6 -16.63 -36.32 26.56
CA PHE A 6 -17.18 -35.13 27.20
C PHE A 6 -18.16 -34.45 26.24
N PRO A 7 -19.33 -34.00 26.72
CA PRO A 7 -20.21 -33.19 25.89
C PRO A 7 -19.56 -31.81 25.66
N VAL A 8 -19.40 -31.44 24.40
CA VAL A 8 -19.00 -30.09 23.99
C VAL A 8 -20.28 -29.35 23.58
N TYR A 9 -20.50 -28.18 24.16
CA TYR A 9 -21.62 -27.30 23.79
C TYR A 9 -21.04 -26.07 23.10
N SER A 10 -21.46 -25.84 21.85
CA SER A 10 -21.24 -24.59 21.14
C SER A 10 -22.56 -23.83 21.08
N TYR A 11 -22.51 -22.50 21.22
CA TYR A 11 -23.64 -21.63 20.95
C TYR A 11 -23.20 -20.53 19.99
N GLN A 12 -24.16 -20.01 19.24
CA GLN A 12 -23.96 -18.87 18.36
C GLN A 12 -24.86 -17.74 18.86
N GLN A 13 -24.28 -16.55 19.01
CA GLN A 13 -25.01 -15.34 19.34
C GLN A 13 -24.81 -14.34 18.19
N SER A 14 -25.92 -13.83 17.65
CA SER A 14 -25.85 -12.73 16.68
C SER A 14 -25.34 -11.48 17.39
N LEU A 15 -24.30 -10.86 16.85
CA LEU A 15 -23.93 -9.50 17.20
C LEU A 15 -24.77 -8.55 16.36
N ASP A 16 -25.30 -7.49 16.97
CA ASP A 16 -26.15 -6.50 16.28
C ASP A 16 -25.28 -5.57 15.43
N LYS A 17 -24.32 -4.91 16.08
CA LYS A 17 -23.29 -4.08 15.45
C LYS A 17 -22.01 -4.13 16.27
N VAL A 18 -20.88 -4.00 15.60
CA VAL A 18 -19.57 -3.93 16.25
C VAL A 18 -18.92 -2.59 15.91
N GLN A 19 -18.15 -2.05 16.85
CA GLN A 19 -17.36 -0.84 16.60
C GLN A 19 -16.26 -1.15 15.58
N THR A 20 -16.10 -0.31 14.56
CA THR A 20 -15.19 -0.55 13.42
C THR A 20 -14.17 0.56 13.18
N ASN A 21 -14.16 1.62 13.98
CA ASN A 21 -13.10 2.62 13.90
C ASN A 21 -11.85 2.22 14.70
N ASN A 22 -10.68 2.71 14.26
CA ASN A 22 -9.36 2.45 14.85
C ASN A 22 -8.93 0.97 14.85
N ILE A 23 -9.38 0.20 13.86
CA ILE A 23 -8.92 -1.17 13.63
C ILE A 23 -7.61 -1.15 12.83
N SER A 24 -6.70 -2.08 13.13
CA SER A 24 -5.38 -2.17 12.49
C SER A 24 -5.40 -2.78 11.09
N SER A 25 -6.48 -3.48 10.74
CA SER A 25 -6.66 -4.16 9.47
C SER A 25 -8.07 -3.94 8.98
N VAL A 26 -8.19 -3.67 7.69
CA VAL A 26 -9.44 -3.33 7.02
C VAL A 26 -9.59 -4.22 5.80
N GLN A 27 -10.78 -4.79 5.63
CA GLN A 27 -11.09 -5.65 4.47
C GLN A 27 -11.82 -4.84 3.41
N LEU A 28 -11.56 -5.15 2.15
CA LEU A 28 -12.24 -4.60 0.99
C LEU A 28 -12.78 -5.74 0.13
N GLY A 29 -14.01 -5.59 -0.36
CA GLY A 29 -14.57 -6.47 -1.38
C GLY A 29 -15.82 -7.21 -0.92
N THR A 30 -16.12 -8.31 -1.60
CA THR A 30 -17.27 -9.16 -1.31
C THR A 30 -16.78 -10.55 -0.96
N PHE A 31 -17.30 -11.10 0.14
CA PHE A 31 -17.08 -12.49 0.52
C PHE A 31 -18.42 -13.24 0.54
N SER A 32 -18.45 -14.46 -0.01
CA SER A 32 -19.64 -15.32 0.05
C SER A 32 -19.30 -16.57 0.85
N ASP A 33 -19.95 -16.71 1.99
CA ASP A 33 -19.86 -17.88 2.85
C ASP A 33 -21.06 -18.80 2.63
N ASP A 34 -20.85 -20.12 2.64
CA ASP A 34 -21.91 -21.11 2.42
C ASP A 34 -23.00 -21.09 3.50
N PHE A 35 -22.67 -20.67 4.72
CA PHE A 35 -23.57 -20.63 5.87
C PHE A 35 -24.10 -19.22 6.14
N PHE A 36 -23.24 -18.20 6.09
CA PHE A 36 -23.57 -16.82 6.44
C PHE A 36 -24.04 -15.98 5.25
N GLY A 37 -23.90 -16.49 4.04
CA GLY A 37 -24.26 -15.79 2.82
C GLY A 37 -23.24 -14.74 2.41
N ARG A 38 -23.71 -13.73 1.67
CA ARG A 38 -22.86 -12.69 1.09
C ARG A 38 -22.64 -11.54 2.07
N THR A 39 -21.38 -11.22 2.32
CA THR A 39 -20.93 -10.06 3.09
C THR A 39 -20.19 -9.10 2.16
N ASN A 40 -20.47 -7.80 2.28
CA ASN A 40 -19.74 -6.76 1.57
C ASN A 40 -18.94 -5.95 2.60
N SER A 41 -17.66 -5.72 2.31
CA SER A 41 -16.77 -4.89 3.12
C SER A 41 -16.29 -3.70 2.30
N SER A 42 -16.42 -2.53 2.90
CA SER A 42 -15.94 -1.25 2.39
C SER A 42 -15.39 -0.46 3.56
N PHE A 43 -14.53 0.51 3.28
CA PHE A 43 -13.97 1.35 4.32
C PHE A 43 -14.08 2.81 3.96
N ILE A 44 -13.86 3.63 4.98
CA ILE A 44 -13.85 5.08 4.89
C ILE A 44 -12.54 5.51 5.52
N SER A 45 -11.80 6.33 4.78
CA SER A 45 -10.58 6.96 5.27
C SER A 45 -10.73 8.47 5.26
N GLN A 46 -9.89 9.12 6.06
CA GLN A 46 -9.74 10.56 6.10
C GLN A 46 -8.28 10.87 5.78
N LEU A 47 -8.06 11.84 4.90
CA LEU A 47 -6.73 12.35 4.61
C LEU A 47 -6.24 13.18 5.80
N ASP A 48 -5.05 12.89 6.31
CA ASP A 48 -4.36 13.77 7.24
C ASP A 48 -3.71 14.92 6.47
N VAL A 49 -4.06 16.14 6.83
CA VAL A 49 -3.58 17.36 6.17
C VAL A 49 -2.42 18.03 6.88
N PHE A 50 -2.00 17.52 8.05
CA PHE A 50 -0.96 18.17 8.86
C PHE A 50 0.38 18.31 8.12
N SER A 51 0.72 17.32 7.28
CA SER A 51 1.93 17.33 6.45
C SER A 51 1.75 18.01 5.08
N LEU A 52 0.59 18.60 4.80
CA LEU A 52 0.24 19.18 3.49
C LEU A 52 0.24 20.72 3.50
N GLN A 53 0.95 21.34 4.44
CA GLN A 53 0.99 22.80 4.56
C GLN A 53 1.86 23.47 3.50
N THR A 54 2.85 22.75 2.98
CA THR A 54 3.83 23.24 2.00
C THR A 54 4.19 22.11 1.05
N PHE A 55 4.29 22.43 -0.24
CA PHE A 55 4.73 21.52 -1.30
C PHE A 55 6.04 22.06 -1.87
N GLY A 56 7.15 21.34 -1.67
CA GLY A 56 8.48 21.83 -2.05
C GLY A 56 9.21 22.55 -0.91
N GLU A 57 10.19 23.38 -1.25
CA GLU A 57 11.05 24.07 -0.28
C GLU A 57 10.40 25.31 0.34
N PHE A 58 9.54 25.99 -0.41
CA PHE A 58 8.92 27.27 -0.03
C PHE A 58 7.42 27.17 -0.23
N ASN A 59 6.65 27.85 0.61
CA ASN A 59 5.20 27.90 0.41
C ASN A 59 4.81 28.95 -0.63
N GLN A 60 3.60 28.79 -1.18
CA GLN A 60 3.07 29.66 -2.21
C GLN A 60 3.16 31.17 -1.89
N ASP A 61 2.98 31.61 -0.63
CA ASP A 61 3.09 33.03 -0.27
C ASP A 61 4.54 33.53 -0.36
N GLN A 62 5.50 32.72 0.11
CA GLN A 62 6.94 33.04 0.02
C GLN A 62 7.40 33.12 -1.44
N GLU A 63 6.95 32.20 -2.27
CA GLU A 63 7.26 32.19 -3.71
C GLU A 63 6.72 33.43 -4.43
N ASN A 64 5.49 33.84 -4.09
CA ASN A 64 4.87 35.04 -4.65
C ASN A 64 5.57 36.33 -4.21
N GLU A 65 6.05 36.39 -2.97
CA GLU A 65 6.88 37.51 -2.48
C GLU A 65 8.25 37.56 -3.16
N GLY A 66 8.80 36.38 -3.48
CA GLY A 66 10.12 36.20 -4.06
C GLY A 66 11.25 36.56 -3.09
N SER A 67 12.50 36.36 -3.51
CA SER A 67 13.68 36.72 -2.71
C SER A 67 14.74 37.44 -3.55
N LEU A 68 15.37 38.46 -2.96
CA LEU A 68 16.49 39.19 -3.57
C LEU A 68 17.84 38.50 -3.34
N THR A 69 17.89 37.53 -2.44
CA THR A 69 19.12 36.85 -2.02
C THR A 69 19.12 35.36 -2.31
N ASP A 70 17.94 34.74 -2.40
CA ASP A 70 17.77 33.33 -2.71
C ASP A 70 17.05 33.18 -4.05
N ILE A 71 17.76 32.70 -5.06
CA ILE A 71 17.23 32.54 -6.42
C ILE A 71 16.30 31.33 -6.57
N ARG A 72 16.21 30.47 -5.54
CA ARG A 72 15.33 29.30 -5.52
C ARG A 72 13.90 29.65 -5.14
N VAL A 73 13.67 30.85 -4.56
CA VAL A 73 12.32 31.34 -4.25
C VAL A 73 11.69 31.88 -5.54
N ILE A 74 11.20 30.95 -6.35
CA ILE A 74 10.49 31.18 -7.60
C ILE A 74 9.06 30.67 -7.44
N ASN A 75 8.12 31.25 -8.19
CA ASN A 75 6.76 30.71 -8.24
C ASN A 75 6.75 29.53 -9.22
N GLU A 76 6.55 28.33 -8.68
CA GLU A 76 6.60 27.07 -9.44
C GLU A 76 5.22 26.65 -9.98
N GLU A 77 4.13 27.27 -9.51
CA GLU A 77 2.74 26.92 -9.80
C GLU A 77 2.52 25.39 -9.70
N GLU A 78 2.59 24.81 -8.49
CA GLU A 78 2.68 23.38 -8.25
C GLU A 78 1.62 22.60 -9.04
N GLN A 79 2.08 21.70 -9.92
CA GLN A 79 1.19 20.85 -10.73
C GLN A 79 1.24 19.40 -10.27
N LEU A 80 0.07 18.85 -9.99
CA LEU A 80 -0.10 17.46 -9.62
C LEU A 80 -0.09 16.57 -10.87
N THR A 81 0.87 15.66 -10.94
CA THR A 81 1.01 14.71 -12.06
C THR A 81 0.22 13.43 -11.86
N GLY A 82 -0.07 13.07 -10.61
CA GLY A 82 -0.85 11.89 -10.26
C GLY A 82 -1.27 11.87 -8.80
N VAL A 83 -2.40 11.22 -8.53
CA VAL A 83 -2.87 10.91 -7.17
C VAL A 83 -3.40 9.50 -7.19
N TYR A 84 -3.01 8.73 -6.18
CA TYR A 84 -3.41 7.33 -6.08
C TYR A 84 -4.00 7.06 -4.69
N LEU A 85 -5.09 6.32 -4.65
CA LEU A 85 -5.46 5.58 -3.45
C LEU A 85 -4.54 4.36 -3.42
N ASP A 86 -3.64 4.35 -2.44
CA ASP A 86 -2.69 3.27 -2.26
C ASP A 86 -3.18 2.28 -1.19
N LEU A 87 -3.23 1.00 -1.55
CA LEU A 87 -3.75 -0.08 -0.71
C LEU A 87 -2.72 -1.21 -0.65
N PRO A 88 -1.80 -1.18 0.34
CA PRO A 88 -0.79 -2.20 0.49
C PRO A 88 -1.39 -3.54 0.90
N PHE A 89 -0.79 -4.61 0.41
CA PHE A 89 -1.05 -5.95 0.93
C PHE A 89 -0.25 -6.20 2.21
N PHE A 90 -0.79 -7.07 3.09
CA PHE A 90 0.06 -7.67 4.11
C PHE A 90 0.98 -8.66 3.43
N ASN A 91 2.28 -8.41 3.62
CA ASN A 91 3.35 -9.24 3.14
C ASN A 91 4.15 -9.81 4.30
N ASN A 92 4.83 -10.91 4.03
CA ASN A 92 5.79 -11.54 4.91
C ASN A 92 7.06 -11.84 4.12
N THR A 93 8.21 -11.53 4.73
CA THR A 93 9.55 -11.77 4.18
C THR A 93 10.44 -12.47 5.21
N ASN A 94 9.84 -13.28 6.07
CA ASN A 94 10.60 -14.06 7.04
C ASN A 94 11.53 -15.03 6.32
N ASP A 95 12.79 -14.95 6.69
CA ASP A 95 13.89 -15.81 6.27
C ASP A 95 14.58 -16.27 7.57
N THR A 96 14.38 -17.54 7.92
CA THR A 96 14.71 -18.08 9.24
C THR A 96 16.20 -18.37 9.41
N ASP A 97 16.91 -18.73 8.35
CA ASP A 97 18.34 -19.07 8.40
C ASP A 97 19.25 -18.03 7.72
N GLY A 98 18.67 -17.07 7.01
CA GLY A 98 19.34 -15.89 6.49
C GLY A 98 20.14 -16.15 5.22
N ASP A 99 19.75 -17.12 4.40
CA ASP A 99 20.40 -17.42 3.13
C ASP A 99 19.90 -16.56 1.96
N GLY A 100 18.80 -15.83 2.14
CA GLY A 100 18.23 -14.94 1.13
C GLY A 100 16.92 -15.44 0.53
N VAL A 101 16.43 -16.62 0.91
CA VAL A 101 15.12 -17.12 0.48
C VAL A 101 14.13 -17.08 1.65
N ILE A 102 12.90 -16.64 1.38
CA ILE A 102 11.89 -16.57 2.43
C ILE A 102 11.33 -17.97 2.73
N ASP A 103 10.95 -18.22 3.98
CA ASP A 103 10.58 -19.54 4.52
C ASP A 103 9.54 -20.32 3.70
N ILE A 104 8.66 -19.63 2.95
CA ILE A 104 7.62 -20.29 2.14
C ILE A 104 8.12 -20.79 0.79
N TYR A 105 9.19 -20.21 0.26
CA TYR A 105 9.78 -20.57 -1.02
C TYR A 105 11.07 -21.37 -0.86
N ASP A 106 11.68 -21.33 0.32
CA ASP A 106 12.87 -22.10 0.64
C ASP A 106 12.60 -23.61 0.70
N SER A 107 13.49 -24.38 0.10
CA SER A 107 13.48 -25.84 0.12
C SER A 107 13.74 -26.43 1.52
N ASP A 108 14.53 -25.78 2.37
CA ASP A 108 14.76 -26.10 3.78
C ASP A 108 14.98 -24.82 4.62
N PRO A 109 13.90 -24.21 5.17
CA PRO A 109 13.90 -22.94 5.93
C PRO A 109 14.77 -22.87 7.19
N THR A 110 15.58 -23.88 7.47
CA THR A 110 16.43 -23.94 8.65
C THR A 110 17.87 -24.33 8.33
N ASN A 111 18.17 -24.52 7.06
CA ASN A 111 19.47 -24.91 6.56
C ASN A 111 19.99 -23.87 5.56
N PRO A 112 20.93 -22.99 5.96
CA PRO A 112 21.44 -21.89 5.12
C PRO A 112 22.34 -22.34 3.96
N GLU A 113 22.39 -23.65 3.70
CA GLU A 113 23.11 -24.29 2.60
C GLU A 113 22.12 -25.13 1.77
N SER A 114 20.84 -24.75 1.79
CA SER A 114 19.80 -25.25 0.90
C SER A 114 20.08 -24.78 -0.53
N ASP A 115 19.42 -25.45 -1.47
CA ASP A 115 19.53 -25.23 -2.92
C ASP A 115 18.09 -25.36 -3.44
N SER A 116 17.41 -24.21 -3.47
CA SER A 116 15.95 -24.13 -3.61
C SER A 116 15.48 -24.43 -5.03
N ASP A 117 16.26 -24.05 -6.02
CA ASP A 117 15.98 -24.30 -7.43
C ASP A 117 16.63 -25.59 -7.98
N ASN A 118 17.58 -26.17 -7.23
CA ASN A 118 18.30 -27.41 -7.50
C ASN A 118 19.23 -27.33 -8.72
N ASP A 119 19.86 -26.18 -8.96
CA ASP A 119 20.80 -25.98 -10.05
C ASP A 119 22.26 -26.34 -9.70
N GLY A 120 22.55 -26.51 -8.41
CA GLY A 120 23.85 -26.89 -7.86
C GLY A 120 24.66 -25.73 -7.25
N LEU A 121 24.16 -24.51 -7.25
CA LEU A 121 24.54 -23.45 -6.33
C LEU A 121 23.67 -23.55 -5.06
N THR A 122 24.08 -22.86 -4.00
CA THR A 122 23.24 -22.78 -2.80
C THR A 122 22.64 -21.38 -2.72
N ASP A 123 21.48 -21.27 -2.09
CA ASP A 123 20.72 -20.03 -1.98
C ASP A 123 21.61 -18.88 -1.45
N ILE A 124 22.44 -19.17 -0.45
CA ILE A 124 23.37 -18.21 0.15
C ILE A 124 24.51 -17.77 -0.79
N ILE A 125 24.90 -18.61 -1.75
CA ILE A 125 25.91 -18.28 -2.77
C ILE A 125 25.27 -17.37 -3.81
N GLU A 126 24.08 -17.72 -4.30
CA GLU A 126 23.34 -16.97 -5.31
C GLU A 126 22.96 -15.58 -4.81
N SER A 127 22.35 -15.51 -3.63
CA SER A 127 21.99 -14.25 -2.95
C SER A 127 23.20 -13.30 -2.78
N ARG A 128 24.40 -13.84 -2.52
CA ARG A 128 25.64 -13.05 -2.43
C ARG A 128 26.24 -12.68 -3.78
N ALA A 129 25.99 -13.48 -4.81
CA ALA A 129 26.41 -13.23 -6.18
C ALA A 129 25.46 -12.26 -6.91
N GLY A 130 24.27 -11.99 -6.35
CA GLY A 130 23.24 -11.19 -6.99
C GLY A 130 22.48 -11.98 -8.05
N LEU A 131 22.27 -13.28 -7.80
CA LEU A 131 21.46 -14.20 -8.60
C LEU A 131 20.10 -14.44 -7.91
N ASP A 132 19.19 -15.15 -8.56
CA ASP A 132 17.87 -15.55 -8.05
C ASP A 132 17.92 -17.00 -7.53
N PRO A 133 17.95 -17.22 -6.20
CA PRO A 133 17.94 -18.57 -5.61
C PRO A 133 16.74 -19.45 -5.97
N LEU A 134 15.72 -18.89 -6.62
CA LEU A 134 14.51 -19.58 -7.05
C LEU A 134 14.50 -19.89 -8.55
N SER A 135 15.57 -19.56 -9.30
CA SER A 135 15.65 -19.74 -10.74
C SER A 135 17.04 -20.18 -11.20
N SER A 136 17.10 -21.32 -11.89
CA SER A 136 18.35 -21.92 -12.42
C SER A 136 19.01 -21.17 -13.58
N ASP A 137 18.45 -20.01 -13.90
CA ASP A 137 18.74 -19.09 -15.00
C ASP A 137 18.09 -17.76 -14.57
N SER A 138 18.86 -16.96 -13.82
CA SER A 138 18.40 -15.77 -13.11
C SER A 138 17.82 -14.71 -14.05
N ASP A 139 18.47 -14.48 -15.19
CA ASP A 139 18.07 -13.46 -16.16
C ASP A 139 17.27 -14.01 -17.35
N ASN A 140 17.08 -15.34 -17.38
CA ASN A 140 16.29 -16.07 -18.36
C ASN A 140 16.83 -15.93 -19.80
N ASP A 141 18.16 -15.78 -19.98
CA ASP A 141 18.80 -15.69 -21.29
C ASP A 141 19.02 -17.07 -21.96
N GLY A 142 18.87 -18.14 -21.19
CA GLY A 142 19.02 -19.54 -21.59
C GLY A 142 20.34 -20.19 -21.22
N ILE A 143 21.21 -19.54 -20.46
CA ILE A 143 22.41 -20.08 -19.81
C ILE A 143 22.10 -20.25 -18.31
N SER A 144 22.56 -21.34 -17.70
CA SER A 144 22.33 -21.55 -16.27
C SER A 144 23.37 -20.82 -15.43
N ASP A 145 22.95 -20.31 -14.28
CA ASP A 145 23.75 -19.54 -13.33
C ASP A 145 25.14 -20.10 -13.00
N PRO A 146 25.35 -21.42 -12.80
CA PRO A 146 26.67 -21.95 -12.49
C PRO A 146 27.66 -21.83 -13.66
N ASP A 147 27.15 -21.68 -14.88
CA ASP A 147 27.88 -21.57 -16.14
C ASP A 147 27.78 -20.15 -16.74
N ASP A 148 27.13 -19.20 -16.07
CA ASP A 148 26.91 -17.83 -16.55
C ASP A 148 27.79 -16.79 -15.86
N ASP A 149 28.40 -15.93 -16.68
CA ASP A 149 29.23 -14.80 -16.23
C ASP A 149 28.51 -13.44 -16.43
N ASP A 150 27.32 -13.41 -17.06
CA ASP A 150 26.54 -12.20 -17.38
C ASP A 150 25.08 -12.35 -16.98
N ASN A 151 24.72 -11.80 -15.82
CA ASN A 151 23.35 -11.78 -15.30
C ASN A 151 22.77 -10.35 -15.30
N SER A 152 23.13 -9.55 -16.30
CA SER A 152 22.81 -8.11 -16.30
C SER A 152 21.34 -7.77 -16.52
N ASP A 153 20.56 -8.71 -17.04
CA ASP A 153 19.11 -8.56 -17.22
C ASP A 153 18.31 -8.95 -15.95
N TYR A 154 18.97 -9.56 -14.95
CA TYR A 154 18.39 -9.83 -13.63
C TYR A 154 18.56 -8.65 -12.67
N ASN A 155 17.51 -8.37 -11.90
CA ASN A 155 17.54 -7.35 -10.86
C ASN A 155 17.71 -7.97 -9.48
N SER A 156 18.95 -7.99 -8.98
CA SER A 156 19.29 -8.52 -7.65
C SER A 156 18.68 -7.74 -6.47
N GLU A 157 18.09 -6.57 -6.71
CA GLU A 157 17.38 -5.80 -5.69
C GLU A 157 15.90 -6.20 -5.54
N SER A 158 15.38 -7.02 -6.48
CA SER A 158 14.02 -7.54 -6.44
C SER A 158 13.80 -8.40 -5.19
N GLN A 159 12.65 -8.24 -4.56
CA GLN A 159 12.29 -9.00 -3.37
C GLN A 159 11.11 -9.93 -3.61
N VAL A 160 11.24 -11.15 -3.07
CA VAL A 160 10.16 -12.12 -3.07
C VAL A 160 9.30 -11.93 -1.81
N TYR A 161 7.98 -11.88 -2.00
CA TYR A 161 7.02 -11.64 -0.92
C TYR A 161 5.99 -12.76 -0.81
N GLU A 162 5.70 -13.18 0.42
CA GLU A 162 4.48 -13.92 0.70
C GLU A 162 3.32 -12.93 0.88
N ILE A 163 2.30 -13.01 0.01
CA ILE A 163 1.08 -12.19 0.13
C ILE A 163 -0.01 -12.96 0.92
N ASP A 164 -0.30 -12.50 2.13
CA ASP A 164 -1.25 -13.11 3.08
C ASP A 164 -2.62 -12.40 3.12
N SER A 165 -2.73 -11.17 2.63
CA SER A 165 -3.98 -10.39 2.72
C SER A 165 -5.00 -10.62 1.59
N VAL A 166 -4.71 -11.49 0.63
CA VAL A 166 -5.56 -11.67 -0.56
C VAL A 166 -6.23 -13.04 -0.55
N PHE A 167 -7.55 -13.02 -0.40
CA PHE A 167 -8.38 -14.22 -0.31
C PHE A 167 -9.18 -14.46 -1.59
N GLY A 168 -9.28 -15.71 -2.01
CA GLY A 168 -10.05 -16.11 -3.19
C GLY A 168 -9.23 -16.13 -4.48
N ASN A 169 -9.82 -15.70 -5.58
CA ASN A 169 -9.20 -15.78 -6.89
C ASN A 169 -8.19 -14.64 -7.10
N ARG A 170 -6.89 -14.97 -7.11
CA ARG A 170 -5.78 -14.02 -7.34
C ARG A 170 -5.79 -13.42 -8.75
N ASN A 171 -6.42 -14.07 -9.73
CA ASN A 171 -6.57 -13.56 -11.10
C ASN A 171 -7.87 -12.78 -11.30
N ALA A 172 -8.57 -12.41 -10.22
CA ALA A 172 -9.82 -11.69 -10.32
C ALA A 172 -9.59 -10.21 -10.68
N SER A 173 -10.58 -9.66 -11.39
CA SER A 173 -10.80 -8.23 -11.52
C SER A 173 -12.08 -7.85 -10.78
N PHE A 174 -12.15 -6.63 -10.25
CA PHE A 174 -13.33 -6.14 -9.55
C PHE A 174 -13.54 -4.65 -9.81
N ASP A 175 -14.80 -4.23 -9.82
CA ASP A 175 -15.15 -2.82 -9.96
C ASP A 175 -14.90 -2.11 -8.64
N LEU A 176 -14.13 -1.02 -8.70
CA LEU A 176 -13.85 -0.18 -7.55
C LEU A 176 -14.41 1.22 -7.79
N LYS A 177 -15.14 1.70 -6.79
CA LYS A 177 -15.70 3.05 -6.78
C LYS A 177 -15.20 3.80 -5.55
N VAL A 178 -14.55 4.94 -5.78
CA VAL A 178 -14.09 5.84 -4.72
C VAL A 178 -14.86 7.15 -4.87
N TYR A 179 -15.41 7.64 -3.77
CA TYR A 179 -16.17 8.89 -3.72
C TYR A 179 -15.72 9.72 -2.53
N GLN A 180 -15.84 11.04 -2.67
CA GLN A 180 -15.65 11.98 -1.59
C GLN A 180 -16.69 11.74 -0.49
N LEU A 181 -16.24 11.56 0.76
CA LEU A 181 -17.13 11.56 1.92
C LEU A 181 -17.54 13.00 2.26
N THR A 182 -18.84 13.26 2.39
CA THR A 182 -19.37 14.59 2.80
C THR A 182 -19.80 14.64 4.27
N TYR A 183 -19.58 13.54 5.00
CA TYR A 183 -19.80 13.45 6.43
C TYR A 183 -18.51 13.81 7.20
N TYR A 184 -18.64 14.68 8.21
CA TYR A 184 -17.52 15.01 9.09
C TYR A 184 -17.30 13.91 10.13
N LEU A 185 -16.19 13.18 10.01
CA LEU A 185 -15.78 12.15 10.97
C LEU A 185 -15.21 12.79 12.24
N SER A 186 -16.09 13.10 13.19
CA SER A 186 -15.67 13.64 14.48
C SER A 186 -14.86 12.62 15.29
N THR A 187 -13.83 13.10 15.99
CA THR A 187 -13.02 12.32 16.93
C THR A 187 -13.72 12.11 18.27
N LEU A 188 -14.56 13.05 18.70
CA LEU A 188 -15.25 13.07 19.98
C LEU A 188 -16.77 12.99 19.80
N ASP A 189 -17.48 12.41 20.76
CA ASP A 189 -18.92 12.24 20.66
C ASP A 189 -19.68 13.52 21.05
N PRO A 190 -20.36 14.21 20.12
CA PRO A 190 -21.13 15.41 20.43
C PRO A 190 -22.32 15.13 21.35
N ASN A 191 -22.83 13.90 21.37
CA ASN A 191 -23.98 13.53 22.22
C ASN A 191 -23.59 13.37 23.69
N ASN A 192 -22.30 13.17 23.97
CA ASN A 192 -21.75 13.03 25.31
C ASN A 192 -20.87 14.22 25.69
N ASN A 193 -21.25 15.43 25.25
CA ASN A 193 -20.53 16.68 25.55
C ASN A 193 -19.03 16.62 25.23
N PHE A 194 -18.66 15.83 24.21
CA PHE A 194 -17.27 15.61 23.78
C PHE A 194 -16.37 14.94 24.84
N GLU A 195 -16.92 14.24 25.83
CA GLU A 195 -16.16 13.58 26.89
C GLU A 195 -15.63 12.18 26.50
N SER A 196 -16.14 11.60 25.40
CA SER A 196 -15.75 10.29 24.90
C SER A 196 -15.40 10.34 23.41
N THR A 197 -14.60 9.38 22.93
CA THR A 197 -14.35 9.24 21.50
C THR A 197 -15.62 8.86 20.74
N LYS A 198 -15.73 9.29 19.49
CA LYS A 198 -16.86 8.90 18.64
C LYS A 198 -16.69 7.45 18.21
N GLU A 199 -17.73 6.65 18.43
CA GLU A 199 -17.81 5.28 17.95
C GLU A 199 -18.50 5.24 16.58
N TYR A 200 -17.92 4.45 15.67
CA TYR A 200 -18.51 4.13 14.35
C TYR A 200 -18.71 2.62 14.27
N PHE A 201 -19.79 2.20 13.62
CA PHE A 201 -20.21 0.79 13.66
C PHE A 201 -20.25 0.15 12.28
N SER A 202 -20.17 -1.19 12.26
CA SER A 202 -20.17 -2.02 11.04
C SER A 202 -21.40 -1.85 10.15
N ASN A 203 -22.51 -1.33 10.67
CA ASN A 203 -23.74 -1.07 9.92
C ASN A 203 -23.93 0.40 9.53
N ASP A 204 -22.93 1.27 9.77
CA ASP A 204 -22.98 2.66 9.35
C ASP A 204 -22.68 2.81 7.85
N ASN A 205 -23.72 2.70 7.03
CA ASN A 205 -23.62 2.94 5.60
C ASN A 205 -23.81 4.43 5.26
N PHE A 206 -22.71 5.17 5.17
CA PHE A 206 -22.74 6.61 4.85
C PHE A 206 -23.21 6.90 3.42
N TYR A 207 -22.96 5.98 2.48
CA TYR A 207 -23.41 6.11 1.10
C TYR A 207 -24.94 6.08 1.01
N GLU A 208 -25.58 5.08 1.62
CA GLU A 208 -27.05 4.97 1.65
C GLU A 208 -27.72 6.12 2.41
N LYS A 209 -27.03 6.66 3.43
CA LYS A 209 -27.47 7.86 4.16
C LYS A 209 -27.32 9.15 3.32
N GLY A 210 -26.72 9.08 2.14
CA GLY A 210 -26.55 10.22 1.22
C GLY A 210 -25.30 11.07 1.48
N PHE A 211 -24.34 10.58 2.27
CA PHE A 211 -23.10 11.30 2.59
C PHE A 211 -21.97 11.01 1.58
N TYR A 212 -22.24 11.25 0.31
CA TYR A 212 -21.23 11.15 -0.75
C TYR A 212 -21.23 12.42 -1.61
N GLY A 213 -20.08 12.74 -2.18
CA GLY A 213 -19.83 13.90 -3.03
C GLY A 213 -19.39 13.49 -4.43
N LYS A 214 -18.30 14.12 -4.91
CA LYS A 214 -17.72 13.81 -6.22
C LYS A 214 -17.22 12.36 -6.26
N VAL A 215 -17.43 11.69 -7.40
CA VAL A 215 -16.77 10.41 -7.71
C VAL A 215 -15.31 10.70 -8.06
N LEU A 216 -14.40 10.07 -7.32
CA LEU A 216 -12.95 10.23 -7.49
C LEU A 216 -12.34 9.12 -8.35
N HIS A 217 -12.99 7.95 -8.39
CA HIS A 217 -12.63 6.81 -9.23
C HIS A 217 -13.87 5.92 -9.45
N ASP A 218 -14.02 5.34 -10.64
CA ASP A 218 -15.10 4.41 -11.04
C ASP A 218 -14.63 3.58 -12.23
N ASP A 219 -13.85 2.54 -11.95
CA ASP A 219 -13.30 1.65 -12.97
C ASP A 219 -13.05 0.23 -12.43
N THR A 220 -12.74 -0.69 -13.31
CA THR A 220 -12.33 -2.06 -12.96
C THR A 220 -10.84 -2.10 -12.60
N VAL A 221 -10.52 -2.70 -11.46
CA VAL A 221 -9.17 -2.92 -10.94
C VAL A 221 -8.80 -4.39 -11.05
N THR A 222 -7.57 -4.66 -11.49
CA THR A 222 -6.95 -5.99 -11.48
C THR A 222 -5.92 -6.07 -10.36
N LEU A 223 -5.76 -7.26 -9.78
CA LEU A 223 -4.70 -7.50 -8.81
C LEU A 223 -3.36 -7.63 -9.54
N ASN A 224 -2.35 -6.93 -9.05
CA ASN A 224 -0.96 -7.10 -9.43
C ASN A 224 -0.16 -7.45 -8.16
N PHE A 225 0.68 -8.49 -8.22
CA PHE A 225 1.51 -8.95 -7.11
C PHE A 225 3.00 -8.68 -7.34
N ASP A 226 3.33 -7.99 -8.42
CA ASP A 226 4.70 -7.53 -8.68
C ASP A 226 5.02 -6.35 -7.75
N GLU A 227 6.29 -6.23 -7.40
CA GLU A 227 6.82 -5.04 -6.74
C GLU A 227 6.71 -3.82 -7.65
N ILE A 228 6.73 -2.63 -7.04
CA ILE A 228 6.56 -1.37 -7.76
C ILE A 228 7.88 -0.59 -7.72
N PRO A 229 8.56 -0.39 -8.86
CA PRO A 229 9.76 0.46 -8.89
C PRO A 229 9.37 1.92 -8.62
N VAL A 230 10.05 2.52 -7.65
CA VAL A 230 9.96 3.95 -7.35
C VAL A 230 11.23 4.61 -7.88
N LEU A 231 11.08 5.53 -8.83
CA LEU A 231 12.19 6.27 -9.40
C LEU A 231 12.68 7.38 -8.46
N TYR A 232 13.89 7.88 -8.70
CA TYR A 232 14.35 9.10 -8.02
C TYR A 232 13.44 10.28 -8.35
N THR A 233 13.18 11.12 -7.34
CA THR A 233 12.35 12.32 -7.47
C THR A 233 13.15 13.57 -7.79
N GLU A 234 14.47 13.51 -7.62
CA GLU A 234 15.42 14.60 -7.84
C GLU A 234 16.64 14.06 -8.58
N ASP A 235 17.21 14.88 -9.46
CA ASP A 235 18.47 14.64 -10.18
C ASP A 235 19.61 15.25 -9.36
N ASP A 236 20.70 14.51 -9.13
CA ASP A 236 21.91 15.11 -8.55
C ASP A 236 22.76 15.69 -9.69
N PRO A 237 22.90 17.02 -9.78
CA PRO A 237 23.59 17.66 -10.90
C PRO A 237 25.10 17.33 -10.96
N THR A 238 25.63 16.60 -9.97
CA THR A 238 27.03 16.18 -9.90
C THR A 238 27.28 14.75 -10.39
N THR A 239 26.23 13.99 -10.66
CA THR A 239 26.28 12.61 -11.16
C THR A 239 25.74 12.52 -12.60
N ASP A 240 26.18 11.49 -13.34
CA ASP A 240 25.79 11.21 -14.72
C ASP A 240 25.74 9.68 -14.82
N PRO A 241 24.61 9.08 -15.25
CA PRO A 241 23.45 9.69 -15.92
C PRO A 241 22.33 10.19 -15.01
N ASP A 242 21.44 11.02 -15.57
CA ASP A 242 20.22 11.55 -14.96
C ASP A 242 19.44 10.46 -14.18
N GLU A 243 19.40 10.62 -12.86
CA GLU A 243 18.82 9.61 -11.96
C GLU A 243 17.30 9.55 -12.00
N LEU A 244 16.61 10.54 -12.59
CA LEU A 244 15.13 10.54 -12.66
C LEU A 244 14.56 9.36 -13.45
N THR A 245 15.40 8.68 -14.23
CA THR A 245 15.05 7.47 -14.98
C THR A 245 15.45 6.18 -14.26
N GLN A 246 16.19 6.28 -13.16
CA GLN A 246 16.70 5.15 -12.39
C GLN A 246 15.75 4.80 -11.24
N VAL A 247 15.71 3.52 -10.90
CA VAL A 247 14.98 3.03 -9.73
C VAL A 247 15.77 3.41 -8.47
N ASN A 248 15.07 3.99 -7.49
CA ASN A 248 15.60 4.35 -6.18
C ASN A 248 15.34 3.23 -5.16
N TYR A 249 14.12 2.69 -5.15
CA TYR A 249 13.76 1.52 -4.33
C TYR A 249 12.50 0.85 -4.88
N PHE A 250 12.23 -0.36 -4.40
CA PHE A 250 11.01 -1.09 -4.70
C PHE A 250 10.01 -1.00 -3.56
N GLU A 251 8.77 -0.75 -3.94
CA GLU A 251 7.62 -0.80 -3.06
C GLU A 251 6.99 -2.19 -3.10
N THR A 252 6.60 -2.70 -1.93
CA THR A 252 5.91 -4.00 -1.82
C THR A 252 4.65 -4.06 -2.69
N PRO A 253 4.22 -5.25 -3.13
CA PRO A 253 3.02 -5.41 -3.94
C PRO A 253 1.78 -4.80 -3.29
N ARG A 254 1.00 -4.07 -4.09
CA ARG A 254 -0.13 -3.26 -3.61
C ARG A 254 -1.08 -2.87 -4.73
N ILE A 255 -2.29 -2.47 -4.37
CA ILE A 255 -3.26 -1.92 -5.32
C ILE A 255 -3.11 -0.39 -5.35
N ARG A 256 -2.72 0.16 -6.51
CA ARG A 256 -2.67 1.61 -6.76
C ARG A 256 -3.81 2.03 -7.68
N VAL A 257 -4.70 2.87 -7.15
CA VAL A 257 -5.92 3.28 -7.86
C VAL A 257 -5.83 4.75 -8.22
N PRO A 258 -5.75 5.13 -9.51
CA PRO A 258 -5.65 6.53 -9.89
C PRO A 258 -6.93 7.27 -9.52
N LEU A 259 -6.78 8.43 -8.89
CA LEU A 259 -7.86 9.31 -8.49
C LEU A 259 -7.92 10.56 -9.38
N ASP A 260 -9.04 11.27 -9.32
CA ASP A 260 -9.27 12.53 -10.06
C ASP A 260 -8.27 13.63 -9.65
N ILE A 261 -7.23 13.84 -10.46
CA ILE A 261 -6.16 14.82 -10.25
C ILE A 261 -6.73 16.24 -10.06
N LEU A 262 -7.72 16.63 -10.86
CA LEU A 262 -8.29 17.99 -10.79
C LEU A 262 -8.99 18.28 -9.47
N PHE A 263 -9.55 17.25 -8.83
CA PHE A 263 -10.11 17.37 -7.49
C PHE A 263 -9.01 17.72 -6.48
N PHE A 264 -7.93 16.93 -6.44
CA PHE A 264 -6.85 17.14 -5.47
C PHE A 264 -6.02 18.40 -5.76
N GLN A 265 -5.78 18.73 -7.03
CA GLN A 265 -5.17 20.01 -7.40
C GLN A 265 -5.97 21.18 -6.81
N ARG A 266 -7.30 21.18 -6.99
CA ARG A 266 -8.15 22.29 -6.54
C ARG A 266 -8.31 22.37 -5.02
N TYR A 267 -8.47 21.22 -4.36
CA TYR A 267 -8.86 21.15 -2.95
C TYR A 267 -7.70 20.88 -2.00
N ILE A 268 -6.51 20.54 -2.51
CA ILE A 268 -5.28 20.36 -1.73
C ILE A 268 -4.20 21.31 -2.24
N MET A 269 -3.65 21.07 -3.43
CA MET A 269 -2.46 21.80 -3.93
C MET A 269 -2.68 23.31 -3.96
N ASN A 270 -3.77 23.78 -4.60
CA ASN A 270 -4.09 25.21 -4.69
C ASN A 270 -4.49 25.85 -3.36
N LEU A 271 -4.56 25.09 -2.26
CA LEU A 271 -4.85 25.58 -0.91
C LEU A 271 -3.60 25.58 -0.03
N GLU A 272 -2.42 25.33 -0.60
CA GLU A 272 -1.15 25.46 0.08
C GLU A 272 -1.02 26.79 0.84
N GLY A 273 -0.42 26.75 2.03
CA GLY A 273 -0.25 27.92 2.90
C GLY A 273 -1.56 28.48 3.50
N SER A 274 -2.73 28.00 3.07
CA SER A 274 -4.01 28.52 3.59
C SER A 274 -4.39 27.92 4.95
N ASP A 275 -5.22 28.65 5.70
CA ASP A 275 -5.75 28.21 7.01
C ASP A 275 -6.49 26.87 6.97
N LYS A 276 -6.93 26.44 5.78
CA LYS A 276 -7.66 25.19 5.57
C LYS A 276 -6.80 23.95 5.73
N LEU A 277 -5.50 24.03 5.44
CA LEU A 277 -4.57 22.90 5.56
C LEU A 277 -3.84 22.86 6.91
N ILE A 278 -4.09 23.84 7.80
CA ILE A 278 -3.43 23.90 9.12
C ILE A 278 -3.82 22.71 10.00
N ASN A 279 -5.09 22.30 9.97
CA ASN A 279 -5.58 21.20 10.80
C ASN A 279 -6.85 20.58 10.23
N GLN A 280 -7.13 19.35 10.70
CA GLN A 280 -8.28 18.56 10.26
C GLN A 280 -9.66 19.21 10.49
N ALA A 281 -9.79 20.11 11.46
CA ALA A 281 -11.06 20.77 11.74
C ALA A 281 -11.35 21.93 10.77
N ASN A 282 -10.32 22.48 10.15
CA ASN A 282 -10.43 23.55 9.15
C ASN A 282 -10.56 23.03 7.71
N PHE A 283 -10.24 21.74 7.50
CA PHE A 283 -10.29 21.04 6.22
C PHE A 283 -11.64 20.36 5.98
#